data_AF-A0A5A5T8W7-F1
#
_entry.id   AF-A0A5A5T8W7-F1
#
_cell.length_a   1.000
_cell.length_b   1.000
_cell.length_c   1.000
_cell.angle_alpha   90.00
_cell.angle_beta   90.00
_cell.angle_gamma   90.00
#
_symmetry.space_group_name_H-M   'P 1'
#
loop_
_entity.id
_entity.type
_entity.pdbx_description
1 polymer ?
#
loop_
_entity_poly.entity_id
_entity_poly.type
_entity_poly.pdbx_seq_one_letter_code
_entity_poly.pdbx_strand_id
1 'polypeptide(L)'
;MEKRDARLLQSPPASQEGKWNVLELESQSYKKIHSKICEFIALTNHSTLSTREIQQRLQQCQKRYGKHFAIHLVASLQQSDVAEREAIVWLLTQLHDQETIPLLQQLAHHHQQPRAIRLSASLALAGLGQTPEMLTNKRPRLYAIS
;
A
#
# COMPACT_ATOMS: atom_id res chain seq x y z
N MET A 1 -59.80 13.12 43.72
CA MET A 1 -59.56 11.66 43.73
C MET A 1 -59.03 11.30 42.36
N GLU A 2 -57.70 11.25 42.15
CA GLU A 2 -56.88 10.03 42.34
C GLU A 2 -57.32 8.91 41.37
N LYS A 3 -56.53 8.29 40.47
CA LYS A 3 -55.12 7.85 40.46
C LYS A 3 -54.70 7.66 38.97
N ARG A 4 -53.54 8.15 38.51
CA ARG A 4 -52.28 7.39 38.27
C ARG A 4 -52.48 6.00 37.63
N ASP A 5 -51.95 5.85 36.41
CA ASP A 5 -50.98 4.82 36.01
C ASP A 5 -50.45 5.19 34.59
N ALA A 6 -49.28 5.82 34.43
CA ALA A 6 -47.94 5.33 34.71
C ALA A 6 -47.54 4.08 33.92
N ARG A 7 -47.43 4.19 32.59
CA ARG A 7 -46.39 3.49 31.80
C ARG A 7 -45.76 4.43 30.77
N LEU A 8 -45.28 5.57 31.26
CA LEU A 8 -44.06 6.16 30.71
C LEU A 8 -42.94 5.20 31.10
N LEU A 9 -42.50 4.39 30.13
CA LEU A 9 -41.29 3.59 30.26
C LEU A 9 -40.11 4.55 30.41
N GLN A 10 -39.77 4.84 31.68
CA GLN A 10 -38.40 5.04 32.16
C GLN A 10 -37.50 3.98 31.50
N SER A 11 -36.29 4.22 30.99
CA SER A 11 -35.32 5.31 31.13
C SER A 11 -34.19 5.10 30.08
N PRO A 12 -33.29 6.09 29.88
CA PRO A 12 -32.32 6.23 28.78
C PRO A 12 -30.93 5.67 29.20
N PRO A 13 -29.78 6.16 28.71
CA PRO A 13 -29.26 6.44 27.36
C PRO A 13 -28.09 5.44 27.04
N ALA A 14 -27.33 5.72 25.98
CA ALA A 14 -25.94 5.29 25.76
C ALA A 14 -25.69 4.25 24.65
N SER A 15 -24.70 4.61 23.84
CA SER A 15 -23.84 3.73 23.04
C SER A 15 -24.31 3.38 21.63
N GLN A 16 -24.63 4.40 20.83
CA GLN A 16 -24.39 4.35 19.38
C GLN A 16 -23.41 5.43 18.87
N GLU A 17 -22.63 6.06 19.76
CA GLU A 17 -21.53 6.96 19.36
C GLU A 17 -20.19 6.24 19.13
N GLY A 18 -20.11 4.93 19.40
CA GLY A 18 -18.83 4.20 19.36
C GLY A 18 -18.47 3.50 18.05
N LYS A 19 -19.40 3.37 17.09
CA LYS A 19 -19.20 2.51 15.90
C LYS A 19 -18.88 3.27 14.61
N TRP A 20 -19.23 4.55 14.54
CA TRP A 20 -18.90 5.43 13.41
C TRP A 20 -17.44 5.88 13.42
N ASN A 21 -16.81 5.94 14.60
CA ASN A 21 -15.45 6.45 14.72
C ASN A 21 -14.37 5.52 14.13
N VAL A 22 -14.55 4.19 14.15
CA VAL A 22 -13.51 3.25 13.67
C VAL A 22 -13.41 3.25 12.14
N LEU A 23 -14.55 3.18 11.44
CA LEU A 23 -14.60 3.25 9.97
C LEU A 23 -14.16 4.63 9.45
N GLU A 24 -14.48 5.70 10.18
CA GLU A 24 -14.10 7.06 9.81
C GLU A 24 -12.60 7.32 10.07
N LEU A 25 -12.02 6.75 11.14
CA LEU A 25 -10.57 6.76 11.39
C LEU A 25 -9.79 5.99 10.32
N GLU A 26 -10.29 4.85 9.86
CA GLU A 26 -9.71 4.10 8.75
C GLU A 26 -9.81 4.87 7.43
N SER A 27 -10.95 5.52 7.17
CA SER A 27 -11.14 6.39 6.00
C SER A 27 -10.23 7.63 6.01
N GLN A 28 -10.05 8.26 7.17
CA GLN A 28 -9.13 9.39 7.32
C GLN A 28 -7.66 8.96 7.19
N SER A 29 -7.30 7.80 7.73
CA SER A 29 -5.94 7.25 7.60
C SER A 29 -5.65 6.85 6.15
N TYR A 30 -6.61 6.23 5.48
CA TYR A 30 -6.57 5.94 4.04
C TYR A 30 -6.35 7.22 3.22
N LYS A 31 -7.15 8.27 3.44
CA LYS A 31 -7.01 9.55 2.74
C LYS A 31 -5.64 10.19 2.96
N LYS A 32 -5.11 10.12 4.18
CA LYS A 32 -3.77 10.64 4.51
C LYS A 32 -2.66 9.86 3.79
N ILE A 33 -2.75 8.53 3.76
CA ILE A 33 -1.79 7.67 3.04
C ILE A 33 -1.88 7.92 1.53
N HIS A 34 -3.09 7.93 0.98
CA HIS A 34 -3.32 8.17 -0.45
C HIS A 34 -2.81 9.55 -0.88
N SER A 35 -3.09 10.60 -0.11
CA SER A 35 -2.55 11.94 -0.37
C SER A 35 -1.03 11.95 -0.38
N LYS A 36 -0.38 11.19 0.51
CA LYS A 36 1.08 11.05 0.50
C LYS A 36 1.60 10.27 -0.70
N ILE A 37 0.90 9.21 -1.13
CA ILE A 37 1.26 8.47 -2.35
C ILE A 37 1.17 9.39 -3.57
N CYS A 38 0.10 10.16 -3.72
CA CYS A 38 -0.04 11.15 -4.80
C CYS A 38 1.08 12.22 -4.74
N GLU A 39 1.44 12.68 -3.54
CA GLU A 39 2.56 13.61 -3.36
C GLU A 39 3.88 12.96 -3.83
N PHE A 40 4.16 11.71 -3.47
CA PHE A 40 5.36 11.02 -3.95
C PHE A 40 5.37 10.79 -5.46
N ILE A 41 4.23 10.48 -6.06
CA ILE A 41 4.10 10.36 -7.52
C ILE A 41 4.43 11.70 -8.18
N ALA A 42 3.87 12.80 -7.68
CA ALA A 42 4.17 14.14 -8.17
C ALA A 42 5.65 14.51 -7.99
N LEU A 43 6.24 14.17 -6.84
CA LEU A 43 7.67 14.39 -6.58
C LEU A 43 8.55 13.56 -7.52
N THR A 44 8.18 12.33 -7.83
CA THR A 44 8.97 11.48 -8.74
C THR A 44 8.95 12.02 -10.16
N ASN A 45 7.83 12.61 -10.59
CA ASN A 45 7.65 13.11 -11.97
C ASN A 45 8.15 14.55 -12.19
N HIS A 46 8.13 15.41 -11.15
CA HIS A 46 8.35 16.85 -11.30
C HIS A 46 9.48 17.43 -10.43
N SER A 47 10.10 16.64 -9.56
CA SER A 47 11.07 17.14 -8.61
C SER A 47 12.51 16.96 -9.08
N THR A 48 13.38 17.90 -8.69
CA THR A 48 14.85 17.78 -8.73
C THR A 48 15.42 17.06 -7.51
N LEU A 49 14.57 16.54 -6.60
CA LEU A 49 14.99 15.82 -5.41
C LEU A 49 15.86 14.63 -5.76
N SER A 50 16.92 14.44 -4.96
CA SER A 50 17.80 13.28 -5.11
C SER A 50 17.03 12.00 -4.78
N THR A 51 17.34 10.91 -5.47
CA THR A 51 16.84 9.56 -5.14
C THR A 51 16.98 9.23 -3.65
N ARG A 52 18.08 9.65 -3.02
CA ARG A 52 18.32 9.43 -1.58
C ARG A 52 17.32 10.16 -0.69
N GLU A 53 16.94 11.38 -1.05
CA GLU A 53 15.98 12.17 -0.28
C GLU A 53 14.57 11.59 -0.39
N ILE A 54 14.20 11.13 -1.59
CA ILE A 54 12.93 10.43 -1.79
C ILE A 54 12.90 9.14 -0.98
N GLN A 55 13.98 8.34 -1.01
CA GLN A 55 14.09 7.12 -0.23
C GLN A 55 13.99 7.37 1.29
N GLN A 56 14.64 8.42 1.80
CA GLN A 56 14.55 8.78 3.22
C GLN A 56 13.12 9.17 3.62
N ARG A 57 12.44 9.99 2.81
CA ARG A 57 11.04 10.38 3.06
C ARG A 57 10.09 9.18 2.99
N LEU A 58 10.34 8.28 2.04
CA LEU A 58 9.57 7.05 1.86
C LEU A 58 9.70 6.14 3.08
N GLN A 59 10.93 5.91 3.57
CA GLN A 59 11.20 5.16 4.79
C GLN A 59 10.58 5.83 6.03
N GLN A 60 10.60 7.16 6.10
CA GLN A 60 9.93 7.90 7.17
C GLN A 60 8.40 7.68 7.14
N CYS A 61 7.80 7.67 5.96
CA CYS A 61 6.37 7.37 5.80
C CYS A 61 6.07 5.92 6.19
N GLN A 62 6.89 4.96 5.78
CA GLN A 62 6.75 3.57 6.19
C GLN A 62 6.86 3.40 7.71
N LYS A 63 7.78 4.10 8.38
CA LYS A 63 7.87 4.10 9.85
C LYS A 63 6.63 4.69 10.52
N ARG A 64 6.00 5.69 9.90
CA ARG A 64 4.83 6.39 10.45
C ARG A 64 3.52 5.64 10.26
N TYR A 65 3.32 5.04 9.08
CA TYR A 65 2.06 4.38 8.68
C TYR A 65 2.15 2.84 8.74
N GLY A 66 3.36 2.31 8.91
CA GLY A 66 3.64 0.88 8.95
C GLY A 66 3.39 0.19 7.60
N LYS A 67 3.09 -1.11 7.69
CA LYS A 67 2.79 -1.99 6.54
C LYS A 67 1.64 -1.49 5.65
N HIS A 68 0.71 -0.71 6.18
CA HIS A 68 -0.42 -0.18 5.42
C HIS A 68 0.04 0.73 4.28
N PHE A 69 1.14 1.47 4.45
CA PHE A 69 1.68 2.32 3.40
C PHE A 69 2.05 1.50 2.16
N ALA A 70 2.78 0.41 2.36
CA ALA A 70 3.25 -0.45 1.28
C ALA A 70 2.08 -1.16 0.57
N ILE A 71 1.11 -1.65 1.35
CA ILE A 71 -0.12 -2.28 0.83
C ILE A 71 -0.92 -1.28 -0.02
N HIS A 72 -1.11 -0.05 0.47
CA HIS A 72 -1.82 0.98 -0.28
C HIS A 72 -1.06 1.42 -1.53
N LEU A 73 0.26 1.43 -1.50
CA LEU A 73 1.08 1.76 -2.66
C LEU A 73 0.94 0.68 -3.76
N VAL A 74 0.84 -0.60 -3.37
CA VAL A 74 0.48 -1.68 -4.31
C VAL A 74 -0.96 -1.53 -4.83
N ALA A 75 -1.91 -1.17 -3.97
CA ALA A 75 -3.31 -0.96 -4.38
C ALA A 75 -3.46 0.20 -5.38
N SER A 76 -2.66 1.27 -5.23
CA SER A 76 -2.64 2.41 -6.15
C SER A 76 -2.24 2.03 -7.57
N LEU A 77 -1.46 0.95 -7.78
CA LEU A 77 -1.14 0.45 -9.13
C LEU A 77 -2.39 0.16 -9.98
N GLN A 78 -3.50 -0.21 -9.35
CA GLN A 78 -4.73 -0.57 -10.06
C GLN A 78 -5.52 0.64 -10.56
N GLN A 79 -5.40 1.78 -9.87
CA GLN A 79 -6.21 2.98 -10.12
C GLN A 79 -5.43 4.07 -10.87
N SER A 80 -4.11 3.96 -10.93
CA SER A 80 -3.21 4.96 -11.52
C SER A 80 -3.03 4.84 -13.02
N ASP A 81 -2.76 5.98 -13.66
CA ASP A 81 -2.43 6.11 -15.09
C ASP A 81 -1.04 5.51 -15.43
N VAL A 82 -0.70 5.43 -16.72
CA VAL A 82 0.56 4.81 -17.17
C VAL A 82 1.79 5.44 -16.49
N ALA A 83 1.91 6.77 -16.53
CA ALA A 83 3.05 7.50 -15.95
C ALA A 83 3.09 7.36 -14.42
N GLU A 84 1.92 7.40 -13.76
CA GLU A 84 1.84 7.20 -12.32
C GLU A 84 2.22 5.77 -11.91
N ARG A 85 1.84 4.76 -12.69
CA ARG A 85 2.23 3.37 -12.43
C ARG A 85 3.73 3.17 -12.50
N GLU A 86 4.43 3.82 -13.43
CA GLU A 86 5.89 3.77 -13.49
C GLU A 86 6.53 4.37 -12.23
N ALA A 87 6.05 5.53 -11.79
CA ALA A 87 6.48 6.15 -10.53
C ALA A 87 6.20 5.22 -9.33
N ILE A 88 5.03 4.62 -9.25
CA ILE A 88 4.65 3.68 -8.17
C ILE A 88 5.56 2.44 -8.18
N VAL A 89 5.81 1.84 -9.35
CA VAL A 89 6.75 0.71 -9.48
C VAL A 89 8.13 1.11 -8.96
N TRP A 90 8.64 2.27 -9.37
CA TRP A 90 9.91 2.77 -8.88
C TRP A 90 9.90 2.97 -7.35
N LEU A 91 8.86 3.59 -6.78
CA LEU A 91 8.72 3.77 -5.33
C LEU A 91 8.69 2.43 -4.58
N LEU A 92 8.01 1.40 -5.10
CA LEU A 92 8.01 0.04 -4.53
C LEU A 92 9.42 -0.54 -4.48
N THR A 93 10.20 -0.39 -5.56
CA THR A 93 11.58 -0.89 -5.59
C THR A 93 12.49 -0.20 -4.59
N GLN A 94 12.27 1.11 -4.34
CA GLN A 94 13.02 1.87 -3.35
C GLN A 94 12.61 1.54 -1.90
N LEU A 95 11.33 1.19 -1.68
CA LEU A 95 10.83 0.79 -0.37
C LEU A 95 11.45 -0.54 0.09
N HIS A 96 11.63 -1.46 -0.86
CA HIS A 96 12.15 -2.81 -0.61
C HIS A 96 11.41 -3.57 0.51
N ASP A 97 10.09 -3.36 0.61
CA ASP A 97 9.26 -3.97 1.64
C ASP A 97 8.86 -5.40 1.25
N GLN A 98 9.24 -6.37 2.07
CA GLN A 98 8.96 -7.79 1.83
C GLN A 98 7.46 -8.11 1.88
N GLU A 99 6.68 -7.34 2.64
CA GLU A 99 5.23 -7.55 2.76
C GLU A 99 4.48 -7.27 1.45
N THR A 100 5.09 -6.51 0.52
CA THR A 100 4.48 -6.21 -0.79
C THR A 100 4.61 -7.35 -1.79
N ILE A 101 5.58 -8.25 -1.59
CA ILE A 101 5.89 -9.35 -2.51
C ILE A 101 4.67 -10.25 -2.79
N PRO A 102 3.95 -10.79 -1.80
CA PRO A 102 2.80 -11.67 -2.07
C PRO A 102 1.69 -10.93 -2.85
N LEU A 103 1.46 -9.66 -2.54
CA LEU A 103 0.45 -8.85 -3.24
C LEU A 103 0.85 -8.58 -4.69
N LEU A 104 2.12 -8.28 -4.94
CA LEU A 104 2.64 -8.09 -6.29
C LEU A 104 2.63 -9.40 -7.10
N GLN A 105 2.95 -10.53 -6.47
CA GLN A 105 2.83 -11.85 -7.11
C GLN A 105 1.38 -12.15 -7.49
N GLN A 106 0.43 -11.87 -6.59
CA GLN A 106 -0.99 -12.02 -6.90
C GLN A 106 -1.38 -11.13 -8.09
N LEU A 107 -1.01 -9.85 -8.09
CA LEU A 107 -1.31 -8.95 -9.20
C LEU A 107 -0.69 -9.38 -10.53
N ALA A 108 0.54 -9.87 -10.53
CA ALA A 108 1.23 -10.31 -11.74
C ALA A 108 0.56 -11.54 -12.39
N HIS A 109 0.11 -12.50 -11.58
CA HIS A 109 -0.45 -13.77 -12.05
C HIS A 109 -1.97 -13.75 -12.24
N HIS A 110 -2.66 -12.74 -11.72
CA HIS A 110 -4.12 -12.69 -11.80
C HIS A 110 -4.60 -12.29 -13.21
N HIS A 111 -5.06 -13.26 -13.99
CA HIS A 111 -5.44 -13.09 -15.40
C HIS A 111 -6.55 -12.06 -15.66
N GLN A 112 -7.43 -11.82 -14.68
CA GLN A 112 -8.49 -10.82 -14.82
C GLN A 112 -7.97 -9.37 -14.70
N GLN A 113 -6.72 -9.18 -14.27
CA GLN A 113 -6.12 -7.85 -14.21
C GLN A 113 -5.68 -7.38 -15.61
N PRO A 114 -5.84 -6.07 -15.91
CA PRO A 114 -5.33 -5.48 -17.13
C PRO A 114 -3.86 -5.83 -17.36
N ARG A 115 -3.49 -6.08 -18.62
CA ARG A 115 -2.12 -6.46 -19.00
C ARG A 115 -1.08 -5.46 -18.48
N ALA A 116 -1.40 -4.17 -18.53
CA ALA A 116 -0.51 -3.11 -18.03
C ALA A 116 -0.20 -3.27 -16.53
N ILE A 117 -1.22 -3.54 -15.71
CA ILE A 117 -1.05 -3.72 -14.25
C ILE A 117 -0.22 -4.99 -13.96
N ARG A 118 -0.49 -6.08 -14.67
CA ARG A 118 0.31 -7.31 -14.56
C ARG A 118 1.79 -7.07 -14.87
N LEU A 119 2.08 -6.34 -15.95
CA LEU A 119 3.45 -5.99 -16.32
C LEU A 119 4.12 -5.08 -15.27
N SER A 120 3.41 -4.06 -14.77
CA SER A 120 3.93 -3.19 -13.70
C SER A 120 4.24 -4.00 -12.43
N ALA A 121 3.37 -4.93 -12.04
CA ALA A 121 3.60 -5.80 -10.90
C ALA A 121 4.82 -6.73 -11.11
N SER A 122 4.95 -7.33 -12.29
CA SER A 122 6.12 -8.15 -12.65
C SER A 122 7.41 -7.34 -12.65
N LEU A 123 7.38 -6.09 -13.14
CA LEU A 123 8.53 -5.18 -13.12
C LEU A 123 8.93 -4.81 -11.68
N ALA A 124 7.97 -4.53 -10.82
CA ALA A 124 8.23 -4.28 -9.40
C ALA A 124 8.87 -5.51 -8.73
N LEU A 125 8.36 -6.72 -8.99
CA LEU A 125 8.97 -7.97 -8.50
C LEU A 125 10.40 -8.16 -9.00
N ALA A 126 10.67 -7.84 -10.27
CA ALA A 126 12.01 -7.91 -10.84
C ALA A 126 12.96 -6.91 -10.18
N GLY A 127 12.51 -5.66 -9.96
CA GLY A 127 13.27 -4.64 -9.25
C GLY A 127 13.54 -4.97 -7.77
N LEU A 128 12.67 -5.77 -7.15
CA LEU A 128 12.87 -6.33 -5.81
C LEU A 128 13.74 -7.60 -5.80
N GLY A 129 14.08 -8.14 -6.97
CA GLY A 129 14.83 -9.39 -7.11
C GLY A 129 14.05 -10.65 -6.72
N GLN A 130 12.71 -10.58 -6.74
CA GLN A 130 11.79 -11.62 -6.27
C GLN A 130 11.10 -12.38 -7.40
N THR A 131 11.66 -12.33 -8.60
CA THR A 131 11.17 -13.14 -9.73
C THR A 131 11.59 -14.60 -9.59
N PRO A 132 10.77 -15.55 -10.05
CA PRO A 132 11.08 -16.97 -9.94
C PRO A 132 12.41 -17.33 -10.62
N GLU A 133 12.77 -16.66 -11.71
CA GLU A 133 14.03 -16.88 -12.43
C GLU A 133 15.26 -16.44 -11.62
N MET A 134 15.14 -15.39 -10.79
CA MET A 134 16.22 -14.91 -9.93
C MET A 134 16.37 -15.76 -8.67
N LEU A 135 15.24 -16.23 -8.12
CA LEU A 135 15.23 -17.12 -6.95
C LEU A 135 15.78 -18.52 -7.28
N THR A 136 15.53 -19.01 -8.49
CA THR A 136 15.98 -20.34 -8.96
C THR A 136 17.43 -20.35 -9.45
N ASN A 137 17.96 -19.24 -9.99
CA ASN A 137 19.35 -19.12 -10.44
C ASN A 137 20.37 -18.83 -9.31
N LYS A 138 20.20 -19.40 -8.11
CA LYS A 138 21.35 -19.58 -7.19
C LYS A 138 22.27 -20.65 -7.76
N ARG A 139 22.88 -20.37 -8.92
CA ARG A 139 23.89 -21.25 -9.52
C ARG A 139 25.01 -21.39 -8.49
N PRO A 140 25.38 -22.62 -8.06
CA PRO A 140 26.55 -22.81 -7.24
C PRO A 140 27.72 -22.17 -7.99
N ARG A 141 28.42 -21.24 -7.34
CA ARG A 141 29.70 -20.74 -7.86
C ARG A 141 30.63 -21.93 -7.86
N LEU A 142 30.68 -22.65 -8.99
CA LEU A 142 31.74 -23.58 -9.30
C LEU A 142 32.99 -22.72 -9.46
N TYR A 143 33.65 -22.44 -8.34
CA TYR A 143 35.05 -22.05 -8.37
C TYR A 143 35.77 -23.28 -8.92
N ALA A 144 36.05 -23.26 -10.22
CA ALA A 144 37.05 -24.15 -10.80
C ALA A 144 38.39 -23.75 -10.17
N ILE A 145 38.77 -24.45 -9.11
CA ILE A 145 40.16 -24.49 -8.66
C ILE A 145 40.79 -25.60 -9.50
N SER A 146 41.60 -25.21 -10.48
CA SER A 146 42.60 -26.06 -11.14
C SER A 146 43.75 -25.17 -11.55
#